data_AF-A0A1E8EWD3-F1
#
_entry.id   AF-A0A1E8EWD3-F1
#
_cell.length_a   1.000
_cell.length_b   1.000
_cell.length_c   1.000
_cell.angle_alpha   90.00
_cell.angle_beta   90.00
_cell.angle_gamma   90.00
#
_symmetry.space_group_name_H-M   'P 1'
#
loop_
_entity.id
_entity.type
_entity.pdbx_description
1 polymer ?
#
loop_
_entity_poly.entity_id
_entity_poly.type
_entity_poly.pdbx_seq_one_letter_code
_entity_poly.pdbx_strand_id
1 'polypeptide(L)'
;MSQDKKNAVARHEIFCTLEDVIVASNILLKDRGKLYMVHRANRIADVFCTMRKHKIEPKLIKMVQPNEKKAPNLILIEGQKNGGVFLNWENTLYIYNDKGEYTKEIKEIYGLI
;
A
#
# COMPACT_ATOMS: atom_id res chain seq x y z
N MET A 1 -3.66 -15.70 24.19
CA MET A 1 -2.56 -14.82 23.71
C MET A 1 -3.18 -13.51 23.24
N SER A 2 -2.91 -12.40 23.94
CA SER A 2 -3.60 -11.10 23.74
C SER A 2 -3.39 -10.51 22.33
N GLN A 3 -4.47 -9.94 21.78
CA GLN A 3 -4.57 -9.24 20.50
C GLN A 3 -3.51 -8.12 20.34
N ASP A 4 -3.04 -7.55 21.45
CA ASP A 4 -2.09 -6.42 21.47
C ASP A 4 -0.69 -6.79 20.99
N LYS A 5 -0.22 -8.02 21.25
CA LYS A 5 1.10 -8.47 20.78
C LYS A 5 1.14 -8.64 19.26
N LYS A 6 0.07 -9.17 18.65
CA LYS A 6 -0.02 -9.32 17.18
C LYS A 6 -0.04 -7.96 16.48
N ASN A 7 -0.78 -7.00 17.04
CA ASN A 7 -0.82 -5.63 16.55
C ASN A 7 0.54 -4.94 16.66
N ALA A 8 1.27 -5.13 17.77
CA ALA A 8 2.61 -4.57 17.93
C ALA A 8 3.60 -5.16 16.91
N VAL A 9 3.55 -6.48 16.67
CA VAL A 9 4.38 -7.20 15.70
C VAL A 9 4.19 -6.67 14.28
N ALA A 10 2.95 -6.53 13.81
CA ALA A 10 2.66 -6.04 12.47
C ALA A 10 2.92 -4.54 12.31
N ARG A 11 2.71 -3.74 13.37
CA ARG A 11 2.90 -2.29 13.34
C ARG A 11 4.36 -1.83 13.43
N HIS A 12 5.23 -2.67 13.98
CA HIS A 12 6.65 -2.38 14.17
C HIS A 12 7.55 -3.34 13.39
N GLU A 13 7.00 -4.13 12.46
CA GLU A 13 7.79 -5.00 11.56
C GLU A 13 8.76 -5.95 12.30
N ILE A 14 8.36 -6.41 13.49
CA ILE A 14 9.26 -7.08 14.46
C ILE A 14 9.74 -8.45 13.97
N PHE A 15 8.91 -9.18 13.22
CA PHE A 15 9.22 -10.55 12.75
C PHE A 15 9.22 -10.70 11.22
N CYS A 16 8.75 -9.70 10.48
CA CYS A 16 8.71 -9.69 9.02
C CYS A 16 8.83 -8.23 8.60
N THR A 17 9.97 -7.88 8.03
CA THR A 17 10.25 -6.53 7.58
C THR A 17 9.66 -6.29 6.20
N LEU A 18 9.52 -5.03 5.81
CA LEU A 18 9.24 -4.66 4.43
C LEU A 18 10.19 -5.35 3.45
N GLU A 19 11.48 -5.43 3.78
CA GLU A 19 12.49 -6.05 2.92
C GLU A 19 12.23 -7.55 2.72
N ASP A 20 11.87 -8.29 3.78
CA ASP A 20 11.55 -9.71 3.68
C ASP A 20 10.37 -9.97 2.73
N VAL A 21 9.33 -9.14 2.80
CA VAL A 21 8.16 -9.23 1.92
C VAL A 21 8.54 -8.98 0.46
N ILE A 22 9.36 -7.95 0.21
CA ILE A 22 9.80 -7.60 -1.14
C ILE A 22 10.70 -8.70 -1.73
N VAL A 23 11.63 -9.24 -0.95
CA VAL A 23 12.51 -10.35 -1.37
C VAL A 23 11.69 -11.59 -1.70
N ALA A 24 10.79 -11.99 -0.81
CA ALA A 24 9.90 -13.13 -1.05
C ALA A 24 9.03 -12.92 -2.31
N SER A 25 8.50 -11.71 -2.49
CA SER A 25 7.72 -11.35 -3.69
C SER A 25 8.56 -11.46 -4.96
N ASN A 26 9.83 -11.04 -4.94
CA ASN A 26 10.71 -11.18 -6.09
C ASN A 26 10.94 -12.66 -6.45
N ILE A 27 11.11 -13.53 -5.45
CA ILE A 27 11.30 -14.98 -5.68
C ILE A 27 10.03 -15.61 -6.30
N LEU A 28 8.85 -15.27 -5.78
CA LEU A 28 7.59 -15.91 -6.17
C LEU A 28 7.02 -15.39 -7.49
N LEU A 29 7.28 -14.13 -7.84
CA LEU A 29 6.75 -13.53 -9.07
C LEU A 29 7.54 -14.01 -10.30
N LYS A 30 6.80 -14.36 -11.36
CA LYS A 30 7.36 -14.45 -12.72
C LYS A 30 7.82 -13.07 -13.20
N ASP A 31 8.61 -13.07 -14.28
CA ASP A 31 9.03 -11.82 -14.89
C ASP A 31 7.82 -10.96 -15.31
N ARG A 32 7.87 -9.65 -15.06
CA ARG A 32 6.74 -8.70 -15.19
C ARG A 32 5.51 -9.02 -14.33
N GLY A 33 5.62 -9.96 -13.39
CA GLY A 33 4.61 -10.25 -12.38
C GLY A 33 4.39 -9.04 -11.47
N LYS A 34 3.17 -8.95 -10.91
CA LYS A 34 2.72 -7.79 -10.14
C LYS A 34 2.62 -8.11 -8.65
N LEU A 35 3.07 -7.16 -7.84
CA LEU A 35 2.89 -7.12 -6.39
C LEU A 35 1.89 -6.01 -6.06
N TYR A 36 0.92 -6.28 -5.20
CA TYR A 36 0.03 -5.25 -4.65
C TYR A 36 0.25 -5.15 -3.15
N MET A 37 0.41 -3.94 -2.63
CA MET A 37 0.72 -3.69 -1.22
C MET A 37 -0.08 -2.51 -0.67
N VAL A 38 -0.54 -2.64 0.57
CA VAL A 38 -1.03 -1.52 1.38
C VAL A 38 0.06 -1.15 2.37
N HIS A 39 0.40 0.13 2.48
CA HIS A 39 1.40 0.60 3.42
C HIS A 39 1.02 1.95 4.04
N ARG A 40 1.73 2.35 5.11
CA ARG A 40 1.61 3.70 5.67
C ARG A 40 2.22 4.73 4.73
N ALA A 41 1.51 5.85 4.54
CA ALA A 41 1.93 6.92 3.64
C ALA A 41 3.26 7.57 4.02
N ASN A 42 3.55 7.71 5.33
CA ASN A 42 4.78 8.33 5.82
C ASN A 42 6.05 7.50 5.54
N ARG A 43 5.92 6.22 5.16
CA ARG A 43 7.04 5.33 4.81
C ARG A 43 7.18 5.12 3.31
N ILE A 44 6.51 5.92 2.48
CA ILE A 44 6.52 5.77 1.01
C ILE A 44 7.94 5.74 0.43
N ALA A 45 8.84 6.60 0.93
CA ALA A 45 10.22 6.66 0.46
C ALA A 45 10.97 5.34 0.72
N ASP A 46 10.86 4.80 1.95
CA ASP A 46 11.45 3.50 2.32
C ASP A 46 10.92 2.38 1.43
N VAL A 47 9.59 2.36 1.20
CA VAL A 47 8.92 1.36 0.36
C VAL A 47 9.47 1.40 -1.06
N PHE A 48 9.50 2.57 -1.69
CA PHE A 48 9.98 2.70 -3.08
C PHE A 48 11.46 2.36 -3.21
N CYS A 49 12.30 2.79 -2.25
CA CYS A 49 13.72 2.45 -2.25
C CYS A 49 13.93 0.94 -2.11
N THR A 50 13.21 0.29 -1.18
CA THR A 50 13.32 -1.16 -0.95
C THR A 50 12.83 -1.97 -2.13
N MET A 51 11.70 -1.58 -2.73
CA MET A 51 11.18 -2.20 -3.95
C MET A 51 12.22 -2.16 -5.08
N ARG A 52 12.78 -0.97 -5.37
CA ARG A 52 13.79 -0.79 -6.41
C ARG A 52 15.08 -1.56 -6.15
N LYS A 53 15.56 -1.58 -4.89
CA LYS A 53 16.73 -2.37 -4.47
C LYS A 53 16.61 -3.84 -4.88
N HIS A 54 15.41 -4.38 -4.85
CA HIS A 54 15.10 -5.79 -5.15
C HIS A 54 14.40 -5.99 -6.50
N LYS A 55 14.62 -5.08 -7.46
CA LYS A 55 14.12 -5.17 -8.85
C LYS A 55 12.60 -5.29 -8.95
N ILE A 56 11.85 -4.77 -7.99
CA ILE A 56 10.42 -4.54 -8.11
C ILE A 56 10.24 -3.05 -8.34
N GLU A 57 9.79 -2.66 -9.53
CA GLU A 57 9.60 -1.25 -9.83
C GLU A 57 8.20 -0.82 -9.37
N PRO A 58 8.04 0.21 -8.52
CA PRO A 58 6.71 0.76 -8.20
C PRO A 58 6.12 1.38 -9.48
N LYS A 59 4.90 0.96 -9.83
CA LYS A 59 4.23 1.32 -11.09
C LYS A 59 3.02 2.19 -10.93
N LEU A 60 2.28 2.00 -9.85
CA LEU A 60 1.05 2.72 -9.59
C LEU A 60 0.92 2.95 -8.09
N ILE A 61 0.45 4.15 -7.74
CA ILE A 61 0.12 4.51 -6.36
C ILE A 61 -1.26 5.13 -6.27
N LYS A 62 -2.05 4.69 -5.29
CA LYS A 62 -3.31 5.30 -4.88
C LYS A 62 -3.21 5.76 -3.44
N MET A 63 -3.37 7.06 -3.20
CA MET A 63 -3.40 7.61 -1.85
C MET A 63 -4.74 7.32 -1.20
N VAL A 64 -4.74 7.05 0.11
CA VAL A 64 -5.95 6.89 0.90
C VAL A 64 -5.95 7.96 1.99
N GLN A 65 -7.00 8.78 1.98
CA GLN A 65 -7.19 9.88 2.91
C GLN A 65 -8.47 9.65 3.74
N PRO A 66 -8.46 9.94 5.05
CA PRO A 66 -9.68 9.85 5.85
C PRO A 66 -10.81 10.71 5.29
N ASN A 67 -10.50 11.90 4.77
CA ASN A 67 -11.39 12.81 4.04
C ASN A 67 -10.55 13.82 3.24
N GLU A 68 -11.19 14.67 2.44
CA GLU A 68 -10.54 15.66 1.57
C GLU A 68 -9.69 16.71 2.30
N LYS A 69 -9.90 16.89 3.60
CA LYS A 69 -9.23 17.89 4.44
C LYS A 69 -8.04 17.31 5.21
N LYS A 70 -7.76 16.01 5.10
CA LYS A 70 -6.75 15.32 5.91
C LYS A 70 -5.68 14.69 5.03
N ALA A 71 -4.42 14.81 5.47
CA ALA A 71 -3.30 14.15 4.81
C ALA A 71 -3.49 12.63 4.69
N PRO A 72 -2.92 11.99 3.65
CA PRO A 72 -2.95 10.55 3.49
C PRO A 72 -2.32 9.82 4.68
N ASN A 73 -2.98 8.76 5.12
CA ASN A 73 -2.47 7.88 6.16
C ASN A 73 -2.06 6.51 5.61
N LEU A 74 -2.64 6.10 4.48
CA LEU A 74 -2.34 4.86 3.78
C LEU A 74 -2.08 5.11 2.29
N ILE A 75 -1.35 4.18 1.68
CA ILE A 75 -1.08 4.12 0.25
C ILE A 75 -1.30 2.70 -0.24
N LEU A 76 -1.89 2.57 -1.42
CA LEU A 76 -1.96 1.33 -2.18
C LEU A 76 -0.92 1.42 -3.30
N ILE A 77 -0.12 0.38 -3.46
CA ILE A 77 1.00 0.35 -4.39
C ILE A 77 0.88 -0.89 -5.28
N GLU A 78 1.04 -0.70 -6.58
CA GLU A 78 1.39 -1.77 -7.52
C GLU A 78 2.90 -1.73 -7.77
N GLY A 79 3.58 -2.87 -7.61
CA GLY A 79 4.95 -3.08 -8.03
C GLY A 79 5.03 -4.11 -9.16
N GLN A 80 6.03 -3.99 -10.03
CA GLN A 80 6.27 -4.95 -11.10
C GLN A 80 7.71 -5.47 -11.07
N LYS A 81 7.86 -6.80 -11.02
CA LYS A 81 9.18 -7.45 -11.10
C LYS A 81 9.83 -7.14 -12.45
N ASN A 82 11.05 -6.64 -12.42
CA ASN A 82 11.85 -6.23 -13.58
C ASN A 82 11.09 -5.29 -14.54
N GLY A 83 10.23 -4.42 -14.01
CA GLY A 83 9.51 -3.41 -14.78
C GLY A 83 10.40 -2.24 -15.20
N GLY A 84 10.06 -1.56 -16.31
CA GLY A 84 10.72 -0.31 -16.72
C GLY A 84 10.42 0.88 -15.81
N VAL A 85 11.20 1.96 -15.87
CA VAL A 85 11.05 3.07 -14.91
C VAL A 85 9.88 3.99 -15.29
N PHE A 86 8.79 3.96 -14.52
CA PHE A 86 7.71 4.96 -14.51
C PHE A 86 6.79 4.74 -13.31
N LEU A 87 6.08 5.78 -12.88
CA LEU A 87 5.08 5.73 -11.80
C LEU A 87 3.80 6.46 -12.25
N ASN A 88 2.66 5.80 -12.12
CA ASN A 88 1.33 6.36 -12.35
C ASN A 88 0.65 6.70 -11.02
N TRP A 89 -0.15 7.77 -11.03
CA TRP A 89 -0.96 8.17 -9.89
C TRP A 89 -2.43 7.85 -10.16
N GLU A 90 -3.06 7.17 -9.21
CA GLU A 90 -4.50 6.97 -9.19
C GLU A 90 -5.20 8.07 -8.41
N ASN A 91 -6.50 8.21 -8.68
CA ASN A 91 -7.36 9.12 -7.92
C ASN A 91 -7.34 8.75 -6.44
N THR A 92 -7.22 9.77 -5.58
CA THR A 92 -7.19 9.58 -4.12
C THR A 92 -8.49 8.96 -3.64
N LEU A 93 -8.39 7.92 -2.83
CA LEU A 93 -9.53 7.29 -2.15
C LEU A 93 -9.84 8.05 -0.87
N TYR A 94 -11.00 8.70 -0.82
CA TYR A 94 -11.49 9.34 0.40
C TYR A 94 -12.41 8.40 1.17
N ILE A 95 -12.13 8.19 2.46
CA ILE A 95 -12.93 7.28 3.28
C ILE A 95 -14.29 7.90 3.60
N TYR A 96 -14.30 9.11 4.15
CA TYR A 96 -15.50 9.82 4.60
C TYR A 96 -15.70 11.13 3.83
N ASN A 97 -16.96 11.47 3.61
CA ASN A 97 -17.36 12.79 3.10
C ASN A 97 -17.45 13.82 4.24
N ASP A 98 -17.83 15.06 3.91
CA ASP A 98 -18.01 16.15 4.87
C ASP A 98 -19.10 15.91 5.93
N LYS A 99 -20.02 14.97 5.69
CA LYS A 99 -21.06 14.57 6.65
C LYS A 99 -20.61 13.44 7.59
N GLY A 100 -19.37 12.95 7.43
CA GLY A 100 -18.85 11.82 8.21
C GLY A 100 -19.35 10.45 7.74
N GLU A 101 -20.04 10.39 6.59
CA GLU A 101 -20.50 9.13 6.00
C GLU A 101 -19.46 8.58 5.03
N TYR A 102 -19.47 7.26 4.80
CA TYR A 102 -18.65 6.67 3.74
C TYR A 102 -18.96 7.30 2.38
N THR A 103 -17.90 7.59 1.62
CA THR A 103 -18.02 8.05 0.23
C THR A 103 -18.68 6.97 -0.63
N LYS A 104 -19.22 7.39 -1.79
CA LYS A 104 -19.84 6.45 -2.74
C LYS A 104 -18.85 5.35 -3.17
N GLU A 105 -17.62 5.73 -3.47
CA GLU A 105 -16.55 4.80 -3.87
C GLU A 105 -16.30 3.74 -2.79
N ILE A 106 -16.24 4.12 -1.50
CA ILE A 106 -16.09 3.15 -0.40
C ILE A 106 -17.32 2.26 -0.24
N LYS A 107 -18.53 2.82 -0.40
CA LYS A 107 -19.76 2.02 -0.35
C LYS A 107 -19.78 0.96 -1.46
N GLU A 108 -19.33 1.30 -2.67
CA GLU A 108 -19.16 0.35 -3.78
C GLU A 108 -18.10 -0.72 -3.46
N ILE A 109 -16.92 -0.32 -2.96
CA ILE A 109 -15.83 -1.26 -2.60
C ILE A 109 -16.27 -2.24 -1.50
N TYR A 110 -17.07 -1.79 -0.53
CA TYR A 110 -17.58 -2.64 0.56
C TYR A 110 -18.87 -3.39 0.20
N GLY A 111 -19.43 -3.20 -0.99
CA GLY A 111 -20.68 -3.85 -1.42
C GLY A 111 -21.91 -3.40 -0.63
N LEU A 112 -21.93 -2.14 -0.18
CA LEU A 112 -23.05 -1.54 0.56
C LEU A 112 -24.12 -0.94 -0.38
N ILE A 113 -23.82 -0.83 -1.67
CA ILE A 113 -24.70 -0.37 -2.76
C ILE A 113 -24.42 -1.15 -4.03
#